data_AF-A0A7S2CIC5-F1
#
_entry.id   AF-A0A7S2CIC5-F1
#
_cell.length_a   1.000
_cell.length_b   1.000
_cell.length_c   1.000
_cell.angle_alpha   90.00
_cell.angle_beta   90.00
_cell.angle_gamma   90.00
#
_symmetry.space_group_name_H-M   'P 1'
#
loop_
_entity.id
_entity.type
_entity.pdbx_description
1 polymer ?
#
loop_
_entity_poly.entity_id
_entity_poly.type
_entity_poly.pdbx_seq_one_letter_code
_entity_poly.pdbx_strand_id
1 'polypeptide(L)'
;DCKLLEMLGSFSQLIFPQFQAATPADTLQLLTNKPDLVEEYFYLCSKFMDSCPRAALEQGQALSIACMQFGVIATTIDHREANGAVLAFLESVIGAGIPRESTDPALAAGLRGGVDGVMAQQGQAVVSALLEAAAGVRPSPNLEDGKGGTIAGVLWKLARFNAATLSTTLMAALAAMDERVVDNEERGKFMAELGGAIQTPSKEHFCRTIVTFSRNAQRNQRRLQRSQQTPTQG
;
A
#
# COMPACT_ATOMS: atom_id res chain seq x y z
N ASP A 1 -7.61 -15.03 -20.86
CA ASP A 1 -7.26 -14.94 -19.43
C ASP A 1 -6.01 -15.74 -19.06
N CYS A 2 -5.99 -17.07 -19.17
CA CYS A 2 -4.80 -17.88 -18.80
C CYS A 2 -3.50 -17.48 -19.53
N LYS A 3 -3.56 -17.19 -20.83
CA LYS A 3 -2.36 -16.78 -21.60
C LYS A 3 -1.80 -15.42 -21.15
N LEU A 4 -2.65 -14.48 -20.76
CA LEU A 4 -2.20 -13.18 -20.23
C LEU A 4 -1.56 -13.36 -18.84
N LEU A 5 -2.11 -14.24 -18.01
CA LEU A 5 -1.51 -14.60 -16.73
C LEU A 5 -0.14 -15.25 -16.90
N GLU A 6 0.00 -16.19 -17.84
CA GLU A 6 1.29 -16.81 -18.19
C GLU A 6 2.31 -15.77 -18.65
N MET A 7 1.90 -14.86 -19.55
CA MET A 7 2.77 -13.78 -20.02
C MET A 7 3.20 -12.86 -18.89
N LEU A 8 2.29 -12.47 -17.99
CA LEU A 8 2.63 -11.66 -16.82
C LEU A 8 3.60 -12.42 -15.92
N GLY A 9 3.35 -13.72 -15.67
CA GLY A 9 4.24 -14.57 -14.89
C GLY A 9 5.64 -14.66 -15.48
N SER A 10 5.77 -14.86 -16.80
CA SER A 10 7.07 -14.84 -17.49
C SER A 10 7.75 -13.49 -17.38
N PHE A 11 7.00 -12.39 -17.47
CA PHE A 11 7.56 -11.05 -17.29
C PHE A 11 8.06 -10.85 -15.85
N SER A 12 7.27 -11.23 -14.84
CA SER A 12 7.67 -11.17 -13.42
C SER A 12 8.93 -11.99 -13.14
N GLN A 13 9.12 -13.13 -13.81
CA GLN A 13 10.37 -13.92 -13.72
C GLN A 13 11.58 -13.20 -14.32
N LEU A 14 11.40 -12.23 -15.22
CA LEU A 14 12.48 -11.39 -15.73
C LEU A 14 12.70 -10.15 -14.84
N ILE A 15 11.66 -9.67 -14.15
CA ILE A 15 11.71 -8.46 -13.32
C ILE A 15 12.22 -8.77 -11.92
N PHE A 16 11.61 -9.72 -11.19
CA PHE A 16 11.96 -9.96 -9.79
C PHE A 16 13.43 -10.31 -9.56
N PRO A 17 14.08 -11.16 -10.39
CA PRO A 17 15.50 -11.44 -10.22
C PRO A 17 16.40 -10.21 -10.42
N GLN A 18 15.98 -9.19 -11.16
CA GLN A 18 16.74 -7.94 -11.29
C GLN A 18 16.82 -7.15 -9.99
N PHE A 19 15.98 -7.47 -9.01
CA PHE A 19 15.94 -6.86 -7.68
C PHE A 19 16.28 -7.86 -6.56
N GLN A 20 16.62 -9.10 -6.92
CA GLN A 20 17.13 -10.10 -5.99
C GLN A 20 18.60 -9.81 -5.72
N ALA A 21 18.89 -9.38 -4.49
CA ALA A 21 20.26 -9.12 -4.06
C ALA A 21 20.58 -9.86 -2.75
N ALA A 22 21.87 -9.93 -2.43
CA ALA A 22 22.34 -10.60 -1.21
C ALA A 22 21.96 -9.82 0.06
N THR A 23 21.82 -8.49 -0.04
CA THR A 23 21.47 -7.63 1.09
C THR A 23 20.29 -6.72 0.78
N PRO A 24 19.50 -6.30 1.79
CA PRO A 24 18.43 -5.31 1.61
C PRO A 24 18.90 -3.97 1.04
N ALA A 25 20.14 -3.55 1.36
CA ALA A 25 20.72 -2.31 0.84
C ALA A 25 20.95 -2.39 -0.67
N ASP A 26 21.43 -3.53 -1.16
CA ASP A 26 21.65 -3.75 -2.59
C ASP A 26 20.31 -3.79 -3.35
N THR A 27 19.28 -4.44 -2.78
CA THR A 27 17.93 -4.42 -3.36
C THR A 27 17.39 -3.00 -3.47
N LEU A 28 17.55 -2.18 -2.42
CA LEU A 28 17.13 -0.77 -2.45
C LEU A 28 17.88 0.02 -3.52
N GLN A 29 19.19 -0.20 -3.67
CA GLN A 29 20.00 0.46 -4.69
C GLN A 29 19.54 0.07 -6.12
N LEU A 30 19.24 -1.21 -6.35
CA LEU A 30 18.73 -1.69 -7.64
C LEU A 30 17.38 -1.05 -7.99
N LEU A 31 16.46 -0.97 -7.03
CA LEU A 31 15.17 -0.29 -7.19
C LEU A 31 15.34 1.20 -7.48
N THR A 32 16.27 1.86 -6.78
CA THR A 32 16.57 3.28 -6.97
C THR A 32 17.20 3.57 -8.34
N ASN A 33 17.95 2.63 -8.89
CA ASN A 33 18.61 2.78 -10.19
C ASN A 33 17.66 2.55 -11.40
N LYS A 34 16.52 1.89 -11.20
CA LYS A 34 15.56 1.54 -12.26
C LYS A 34 14.11 1.83 -11.85
N PRO A 35 13.75 3.05 -11.43
CA PRO A 35 12.39 3.36 -10.99
C PRO A 35 11.37 3.27 -12.13
N ASP A 36 11.75 3.61 -13.36
CA ASP A 36 10.89 3.50 -14.55
C ASP A 36 10.42 2.05 -14.78
N LEU A 37 11.31 1.08 -14.52
CA LEU A 37 10.98 -0.34 -14.66
C LEU A 37 9.94 -0.76 -13.61
N VAL A 38 10.06 -0.24 -12.38
CA VAL A 38 9.09 -0.45 -11.31
C VAL A 38 7.75 0.16 -11.69
N GLU A 39 7.76 1.41 -12.17
CA GLU A 39 6.56 2.12 -12.62
C GLU A 39 5.79 1.34 -13.70
N GLU A 40 6.45 1.04 -14.81
CA GLU A 40 5.82 0.36 -15.96
C GLU A 40 5.33 -1.04 -15.59
N TYR A 41 6.11 -1.76 -14.76
CA TYR A 41 5.70 -3.08 -14.27
C TYR A 41 4.42 -3.01 -13.43
N PHE A 42 4.32 -2.06 -12.49
CA PHE A 42 3.13 -1.94 -11.64
C PHE A 42 1.91 -1.40 -12.38
N TYR A 43 2.09 -0.54 -13.39
CA TYR A 43 0.99 -0.18 -14.28
C TYR A 43 0.48 -1.38 -15.08
N LEU A 44 1.38 -2.21 -15.62
CA LEU A 44 0.99 -3.45 -16.29
C LEU A 44 0.21 -4.38 -15.34
N CYS A 45 0.70 -4.58 -14.11
CA CYS A 45 0.02 -5.38 -13.09
C CYS A 45 -1.36 -4.82 -12.73
N SER A 46 -1.49 -3.50 -12.57
CA SER A 46 -2.77 -2.82 -12.31
C SER A 46 -3.75 -3.03 -13.46
N LYS A 47 -3.32 -2.84 -14.71
CA LYS A 47 -4.16 -3.09 -15.90
C LYS A 47 -4.57 -4.54 -16.03
N PHE A 48 -3.68 -5.48 -15.75
CA PHE A 48 -4.01 -6.91 -15.74
C PHE A 48 -5.02 -7.25 -14.65
N MET A 49 -4.85 -6.73 -13.44
CA MET A 49 -5.80 -6.91 -12.33
C MET A 49 -7.17 -6.33 -12.66
N ASP A 50 -7.25 -5.14 -13.24
CA ASP A 50 -8.53 -4.51 -13.62
C ASP A 50 -9.24 -5.26 -14.76
N SER A 51 -8.47 -5.83 -15.70
CA SER A 51 -9.03 -6.48 -16.90
C SER A 51 -9.37 -7.95 -16.69
N CYS A 52 -8.54 -8.66 -15.91
CA CYS A 52 -8.63 -10.09 -15.68
C CYS A 52 -8.57 -10.43 -14.17
N PRO A 53 -9.43 -9.83 -13.32
CA PRO A 53 -9.32 -9.95 -11.87
C PRO A 53 -9.46 -11.40 -11.40
N ARG A 54 -10.33 -12.18 -12.05
CA ARG A 54 -10.51 -13.60 -11.75
C ARG A 54 -9.23 -14.40 -12.01
N ALA A 55 -8.56 -14.12 -13.13
CA ALA A 55 -7.30 -14.76 -13.46
C ALA A 55 -6.20 -14.43 -12.45
N ALA A 56 -6.12 -13.16 -12.05
CA ALA A 56 -5.11 -12.70 -11.11
C ALA A 56 -5.32 -13.23 -9.68
N LEU A 57 -6.58 -13.41 -9.25
CA LEU A 57 -6.92 -13.74 -7.86
C LEU A 57 -7.22 -15.21 -7.59
N GLU A 58 -7.74 -15.95 -8.59
CA GLU A 58 -8.02 -17.39 -8.43
C GLU A 58 -6.84 -18.23 -8.92
N GLN A 59 -6.45 -18.07 -10.20
CA GLN A 59 -5.37 -18.88 -10.79
C GLN A 59 -3.99 -18.29 -10.50
N GLY A 60 -3.88 -16.96 -10.50
CA GLY A 60 -2.64 -16.20 -10.36
C GLY A 60 -2.34 -15.73 -8.94
N GLN A 61 -3.01 -16.29 -7.92
CA GLN A 61 -2.95 -15.74 -6.57
C GLN A 61 -1.52 -15.63 -6.02
N ALA A 62 -0.68 -16.66 -6.24
CA ALA A 62 0.71 -16.65 -5.83
C ALA A 62 1.51 -15.51 -6.49
N LEU A 63 1.24 -15.23 -7.77
CA LEU A 63 1.87 -14.12 -8.47
C LEU A 63 1.40 -12.77 -7.90
N SER A 64 0.10 -12.63 -7.64
CA SER A 64 -0.46 -11.43 -7.01
C SER A 64 0.16 -11.17 -5.63
N ILE A 65 0.36 -12.21 -4.81
CA ILE A 65 1.04 -12.11 -3.51
C ILE A 65 2.49 -11.65 -3.69
N ALA A 66 3.23 -12.24 -4.64
CA ALA A 66 4.61 -11.85 -4.91
C ALA A 66 4.71 -10.39 -5.40
N CYS A 67 3.78 -9.95 -6.25
CA CYS A 67 3.68 -8.55 -6.67
C CYS A 67 3.38 -7.60 -5.51
N MET A 68 2.51 -8.00 -4.57
CA MET A 68 2.21 -7.22 -3.36
C MET A 68 3.44 -7.08 -2.47
N GLN A 69 4.15 -8.19 -2.22
CA GLN A 69 5.39 -8.19 -1.45
C GLN A 69 6.45 -7.29 -2.11
N PHE A 70 6.63 -7.42 -3.42
CA PHE A 70 7.54 -6.59 -4.18
C PHE A 70 7.13 -5.11 -4.12
N GLY A 71 5.83 -4.82 -4.19
CA GLY A 71 5.29 -3.47 -4.09
C GLY A 71 5.59 -2.82 -2.75
N VAL A 72 5.44 -3.57 -1.65
CA VAL A 72 5.83 -3.08 -0.30
C VAL A 72 7.30 -2.69 -0.25
N ILE A 73 8.20 -3.50 -0.82
CA ILE A 73 9.63 -3.17 -0.88
C ILE A 73 9.83 -1.94 -1.78
N ALA A 74 9.18 -1.87 -2.94
CA ALA A 74 9.28 -0.75 -3.85
C ALA A 74 8.85 0.58 -3.21
N THR A 75 7.92 0.59 -2.24
CA THR A 75 7.56 1.81 -1.51
C THR A 75 8.68 2.47 -0.69
N THR A 76 9.86 1.85 -0.62
CA THR A 76 11.05 2.42 0.04
C THR A 76 11.83 3.41 -0.84
N ILE A 77 11.62 3.42 -2.16
CA ILE A 77 12.35 4.33 -3.04
C ILE A 77 11.72 5.72 -3.05
N ASP A 78 12.54 6.76 -3.11
CA ASP A 78 12.08 8.14 -3.25
C ASP A 78 11.82 8.49 -4.72
N HIS A 79 10.82 7.82 -5.31
CA HIS A 79 10.41 8.08 -6.70
C HIS A 79 8.89 8.19 -6.79
N ARG A 80 8.41 9.33 -7.31
CA ARG A 80 7.00 9.67 -7.24
C ARG A 80 6.12 8.79 -8.10
N GLU A 81 6.51 8.61 -9.36
CA GLU A 81 5.70 7.91 -10.35
C GLU A 81 5.67 6.39 -10.08
N ALA A 82 6.83 5.76 -9.86
CA ALA A 82 6.95 4.36 -9.43
C ALA A 82 6.07 4.02 -8.22
N ASN A 83 6.11 4.83 -7.16
CA ASN A 83 5.24 4.63 -6.00
C ASN A 83 3.76 4.87 -6.34
N GLY A 84 3.45 5.85 -7.19
CA GLY A 84 2.09 6.05 -7.71
C GLY A 84 1.56 4.81 -8.45
N ALA A 85 2.40 4.14 -9.23
CA ALA A 85 2.05 2.90 -9.92
C ALA A 85 1.85 1.73 -8.94
N VAL A 86 2.73 1.58 -7.94
CA VAL A 86 2.55 0.58 -6.86
C VAL A 86 1.21 0.79 -6.17
N LEU A 87 0.90 2.02 -5.74
CA LEU A 87 -0.36 2.35 -5.07
C LEU A 87 -1.56 2.09 -5.98
N ALA A 88 -1.45 2.37 -7.29
CA ALA A 88 -2.50 2.06 -8.26
C ALA A 88 -2.77 0.55 -8.35
N PHE A 89 -1.71 -0.26 -8.38
CA PHE A 89 -1.82 -1.71 -8.32
C PHE A 89 -2.48 -2.20 -7.02
N LEU A 90 -2.05 -1.70 -5.86
CA LEU A 90 -2.68 -2.05 -4.57
C LEU A 90 -4.18 -1.71 -4.59
N GLU A 91 -4.52 -0.51 -5.09
CA GLU A 91 -5.89 -0.07 -5.27
C GLU A 91 -6.69 -0.98 -6.22
N SER A 92 -6.10 -1.48 -7.29
CA SER A 92 -6.72 -2.44 -8.21
C SER A 92 -6.98 -3.79 -7.52
N VAL A 93 -6.00 -4.32 -6.79
CA VAL A 93 -6.13 -5.62 -6.08
C VAL A 93 -7.29 -5.56 -5.09
N ILE A 94 -7.31 -4.56 -4.22
CA ILE A 94 -8.37 -4.43 -3.20
C ILE A 94 -9.71 -4.11 -3.86
N GLY A 95 -9.69 -3.25 -4.90
CA GLY A 95 -10.87 -2.85 -5.64
C GLY A 95 -11.57 -4.02 -6.33
N ALA A 96 -10.83 -5.03 -6.80
CA ALA A 96 -11.40 -6.23 -7.41
C ALA A 96 -12.31 -7.02 -6.46
N GLY A 97 -12.07 -6.94 -5.15
CA GLY A 97 -12.88 -7.58 -4.12
C GLY A 97 -14.11 -6.78 -3.67
N ILE A 98 -14.29 -5.57 -4.19
CA ILE A 98 -15.44 -4.71 -3.91
C ILE A 98 -16.42 -4.85 -5.07
N PRO A 99 -17.49 -5.66 -4.92
CA PRO A 99 -18.41 -5.91 -6.02
C PRO A 99 -19.14 -4.64 -6.46
N ARG A 100 -19.37 -4.53 -7.76
CA ARG A 100 -20.29 -3.53 -8.32
C ARG A 100 -21.72 -4.09 -8.21
N GLU A 101 -22.72 -3.22 -8.19
CA GLU A 101 -24.13 -3.63 -8.10
C GLU A 101 -24.54 -4.62 -9.20
N SER A 102 -23.90 -4.53 -10.37
CA SER A 102 -24.16 -5.40 -11.53
C SER A 102 -23.32 -6.68 -11.56
N THR A 103 -22.42 -6.91 -10.59
CA THR A 103 -21.54 -8.07 -10.58
C THR A 103 -22.32 -9.32 -10.15
N ASP A 104 -22.18 -10.41 -10.91
CA ASP A 104 -22.75 -11.71 -10.55
C ASP A 104 -22.36 -12.14 -9.12
N PRO A 105 -23.28 -12.62 -8.26
CA PRO A 105 -22.97 -12.94 -6.86
C PRO A 105 -21.89 -14.02 -6.68
N ALA A 106 -21.85 -15.04 -7.54
CA ALA A 106 -20.86 -16.10 -7.43
C ALA A 106 -19.47 -15.58 -7.83
N LEU A 107 -19.40 -14.78 -8.89
CA LEU A 107 -18.18 -14.07 -9.27
C LEU A 107 -17.71 -13.11 -8.17
N ALA A 108 -18.62 -12.32 -7.59
CA ALA A 108 -18.33 -11.41 -6.49
C ALA A 108 -17.72 -12.15 -5.27
N ALA A 109 -18.30 -13.30 -4.92
CA ALA A 109 -17.79 -14.13 -3.82
C ALA A 109 -16.39 -14.69 -4.12
N GLY A 110 -16.15 -15.17 -5.34
CA GLY A 110 -14.84 -15.67 -5.77
C GLY A 110 -13.75 -14.60 -5.72
N LEU A 111 -14.03 -13.42 -6.29
CA LEU A 111 -13.11 -12.28 -6.26
C LEU A 111 -12.82 -11.82 -4.83
N ARG A 112 -13.86 -11.72 -3.99
CA ARG A 112 -13.70 -11.34 -2.58
C ARG A 112 -12.82 -12.34 -1.83
N GLY A 113 -13.06 -13.65 -2.00
CA GLY A 113 -12.24 -14.69 -1.39
C GLY A 113 -10.78 -14.68 -1.87
N GLY A 114 -10.56 -14.37 -3.15
CA GLY A 114 -9.22 -14.21 -3.72
C GLY A 114 -8.47 -13.03 -3.09
N VAL A 115 -9.13 -11.87 -2.95
CA VAL A 115 -8.55 -10.70 -2.25
C VAL A 115 -8.30 -11.00 -0.78
N ASP A 116 -9.23 -11.66 -0.08
CA ASP A 116 -9.05 -12.09 1.31
C ASP A 116 -7.77 -12.94 1.45
N GLY A 117 -7.52 -13.88 0.54
CA GLY A 117 -6.31 -14.71 0.55
C GLY A 117 -5.01 -13.93 0.34
N VAL A 118 -5.02 -12.91 -0.54
CA VAL A 118 -3.86 -12.01 -0.73
C VAL A 118 -3.64 -11.14 0.51
N MET A 119 -4.71 -10.56 1.04
CA MET A 119 -4.67 -9.66 2.19
C MET A 119 -4.31 -10.38 3.50
N ALA A 120 -4.66 -11.65 3.64
CA ALA A 120 -4.23 -12.47 4.77
C ALA A 120 -2.70 -12.60 4.86
N GLN A 121 -1.99 -12.58 3.72
CA GLN A 121 -0.54 -12.74 3.68
C GLN A 121 0.21 -11.40 3.68
N GLN A 122 -0.29 -10.40 2.94
CA GLN A 122 0.44 -9.15 2.71
C GLN A 122 -0.23 -7.91 3.33
N GLY A 123 -1.43 -8.05 3.88
CA GLY A 123 -2.23 -6.91 4.36
C GLY A 123 -1.56 -6.10 5.45
N GLN A 124 -0.97 -6.76 6.45
CA GLN A 124 -0.26 -6.06 7.52
C GLN A 124 0.97 -5.30 6.99
N ALA A 125 1.77 -5.93 6.11
CA ALA A 125 2.96 -5.31 5.53
C ALA A 125 2.61 -4.08 4.69
N VAL A 126 1.52 -4.14 3.91
CA VAL A 126 1.00 -3.01 3.16
C VAL A 126 0.58 -1.88 4.10
N VAL A 127 -0.27 -2.15 5.09
CA VAL A 127 -0.79 -1.10 6.00
C VAL A 127 0.35 -0.45 6.79
N SER A 128 1.31 -1.25 7.28
CA SER A 128 2.51 -0.73 7.95
C SER A 128 3.33 0.17 7.05
N ALA A 129 3.64 -0.26 5.81
CA ALA A 129 4.42 0.56 4.87
C ALA A 129 3.73 1.88 4.51
N LEU A 130 2.40 1.85 4.34
CA LEU A 130 1.60 3.04 4.06
C LEU A 130 1.57 4.02 5.24
N LEU A 131 1.47 3.53 6.48
CA LEU A 131 1.53 4.38 7.66
C LEU A 131 2.92 4.95 7.90
N GLU A 132 3.98 4.15 7.68
CA GLU A 132 5.36 4.62 7.76
C GLU A 132 5.64 5.72 6.72
N ALA A 133 5.16 5.55 5.49
CA ALA A 133 5.20 6.61 4.47
C ALA A 133 4.39 7.85 4.90
N ALA A 134 3.16 7.67 5.37
CA ALA A 134 2.33 8.77 5.84
C ALA A 134 2.98 9.54 6.99
N ALA A 135 3.70 8.85 7.88
CA ALA A 135 4.42 9.44 9.01
C ALA A 135 5.77 10.07 8.62
N GLY A 136 6.22 9.92 7.38
CA GLY A 136 7.51 10.43 6.91
C GLY A 136 8.72 9.60 7.35
N VAL A 137 8.48 8.34 7.75
CA VAL A 137 9.55 7.35 7.97
C VAL A 137 10.07 6.82 6.64
N ARG A 138 9.19 6.70 5.63
CA ARG A 138 9.52 6.36 4.24
C ARG A 138 9.25 7.53 3.29
N PRO A 139 9.88 7.55 2.10
CA PRO A 139 9.49 8.46 1.03
C PRO A 139 8.00 8.30 0.69
N SER A 140 7.26 9.40 0.67
CA SER A 140 5.81 9.40 0.50
C SER A 140 5.42 10.33 -0.64
N PRO A 141 5.08 9.81 -1.83
CA PRO A 141 4.91 10.69 -2.97
C PRO A 141 3.50 11.23 -3.16
N ASN A 142 2.44 10.52 -2.74
CA ASN A 142 1.06 10.98 -2.95
C ASN A 142 0.13 10.54 -1.79
N LEU A 143 -0.21 11.46 -0.89
CA LEU A 143 -1.14 11.23 0.22
C LEU A 143 -2.61 11.27 -0.23
N GLU A 144 -2.99 12.27 -1.04
CA GLU A 144 -4.38 12.52 -1.44
C GLU A 144 -4.54 12.77 -2.95
N ASP A 145 -3.55 13.38 -3.63
CA ASP A 145 -3.62 13.71 -5.06
C ASP A 145 -2.34 13.29 -5.82
N GLY A 146 -2.52 12.65 -6.98
CA GLY A 146 -1.42 12.26 -7.87
C GLY A 146 -1.87 11.60 -9.16
N LYS A 147 -0.99 11.60 -10.17
CA LYS A 147 -1.13 10.70 -11.33
C LYS A 147 -0.78 9.28 -10.86
N GLY A 148 -1.80 8.47 -10.53
CA GLY A 148 -1.63 7.12 -9.99
C GLY A 148 -2.49 6.86 -8.76
N GLY A 149 -2.16 5.83 -7.99
CA GLY A 149 -2.79 5.54 -6.71
C GLY A 149 -2.28 6.42 -5.58
N THR A 150 -3.03 6.45 -4.48
CA THR A 150 -2.73 7.29 -3.30
C THR A 150 -2.78 6.47 -2.02
N ILE A 151 -2.03 6.89 -0.99
CA ILE A 151 -2.07 6.22 0.32
C ILE A 151 -3.50 6.21 0.86
N ALA A 152 -4.18 7.37 0.84
CA ALA A 152 -5.56 7.47 1.30
C ALA A 152 -6.52 6.65 0.42
N GLY A 153 -6.28 6.54 -0.89
CA GLY A 153 -7.06 5.71 -1.81
C GLY A 153 -6.99 4.22 -1.49
N VAL A 154 -5.79 3.71 -1.22
CA VAL A 154 -5.60 2.31 -0.80
C VAL A 154 -6.32 2.04 0.53
N LEU A 155 -6.09 2.88 1.54
CA LEU A 155 -6.71 2.73 2.86
C LEU A 155 -8.24 2.86 2.78
N TRP A 156 -8.75 3.75 1.92
CA TRP A 156 -10.18 3.89 1.68
C TRP A 156 -10.79 2.62 1.08
N LYS A 157 -10.14 2.04 0.06
CA LYS A 157 -10.62 0.78 -0.52
C LYS A 157 -10.57 -0.36 0.50
N LEU A 158 -9.55 -0.41 1.36
CA LEU A 158 -9.51 -1.37 2.46
C LEU A 158 -10.67 -1.20 3.44
N ALA A 159 -11.01 0.04 3.79
CA ALA A 159 -12.15 0.33 4.67
C ALA A 159 -13.46 -0.16 4.06
N ARG A 160 -13.65 0.03 2.74
CA ARG A 160 -14.83 -0.43 2.00
C ARG A 160 -14.86 -1.95 1.81
N PHE A 161 -13.70 -2.59 1.70
CA PHE A 161 -13.59 -4.03 1.53
C PHE A 161 -13.82 -4.78 2.86
N ASN A 162 -13.10 -4.38 3.92
CA ASN A 162 -13.18 -4.97 5.24
C ASN A 162 -12.69 -3.99 6.33
N ALA A 163 -13.62 -3.20 6.86
CA ALA A 163 -13.35 -2.22 7.91
C ALA A 163 -12.76 -2.83 9.19
N ALA A 164 -13.19 -4.04 9.57
CA ALA A 164 -12.71 -4.70 10.78
C ALA A 164 -11.23 -5.09 10.64
N THR A 165 -10.86 -5.74 9.54
CA THR A 165 -9.47 -6.10 9.25
C THR A 165 -8.58 -4.87 9.11
N LEU A 166 -9.07 -3.80 8.46
CA LEU A 166 -8.33 -2.53 8.40
C LEU A 166 -8.08 -1.98 9.82
N SER A 167 -9.09 -1.97 10.68
CA SER A 167 -8.96 -1.44 12.03
C SER A 167 -7.93 -2.22 12.86
N THR A 168 -7.96 -3.56 12.78
CA THR A 168 -6.98 -4.42 13.46
C THR A 168 -5.56 -4.22 12.94
N THR A 169 -5.38 -4.18 11.62
CA THR A 169 -4.06 -4.02 11.00
C THR A 169 -3.46 -2.63 11.24
N LEU A 170 -4.30 -1.59 11.24
CA LEU A 170 -3.89 -0.23 11.60
C LEU A 170 -3.46 -0.13 13.06
N MET A 171 -4.22 -0.73 13.99
CA MET A 171 -3.82 -0.73 15.41
C MET A 171 -2.45 -1.40 15.61
N ALA A 172 -2.22 -2.55 14.96
CA ALA A 172 -0.94 -3.24 15.03
C ALA A 172 0.21 -2.41 14.43
N ALA A 173 -0.03 -1.76 13.29
CA ALA A 173 0.95 -0.90 12.64
C ALA A 173 1.27 0.35 13.47
N LEU A 174 0.26 1.05 14.01
CA LEU A 174 0.44 2.20 14.90
C LEU A 174 1.17 1.83 16.18
N ALA A 175 0.88 0.67 16.76
CA ALA A 175 1.56 0.18 17.95
C ALA A 175 3.06 -0.06 17.73
N ALA A 176 3.45 -0.45 16.51
CA ALA A 176 4.84 -0.66 16.12
C ALA A 176 5.60 0.64 15.83
N MET A 177 4.92 1.78 15.69
CA MET A 177 5.56 3.07 15.46
C MET A 177 6.24 3.62 16.72
N ASP A 178 7.27 4.44 16.53
CA ASP A 178 7.95 5.14 17.63
C ASP A 178 6.98 6.12 18.32
N GLU A 179 6.88 6.03 19.64
CA GLU A 179 5.99 6.87 20.46
C GLU A 179 6.33 8.38 20.35
N ARG A 180 7.58 8.71 20.00
CA ARG A 180 8.00 10.11 19.75
C ARG A 180 7.47 10.65 18.42
N VAL A 181 7.03 9.78 17.51
CA VAL A 181 6.46 10.15 16.22
C VAL A 181 4.94 10.23 16.32
N VAL A 182 4.33 9.23 16.94
CA VAL A 182 2.88 9.19 17.22
C VAL A 182 2.68 8.65 18.63
N ASP A 183 2.24 9.53 19.53
CA ASP A 183 1.99 9.17 20.93
C ASP A 183 0.67 8.40 21.11
N ASN A 184 0.43 7.84 22.29
CA ASN A 184 -0.77 7.04 22.55
C ASN A 184 -2.08 7.84 22.47
N GLU A 185 -2.05 9.15 22.75
CA GLU A 185 -3.21 10.03 22.65
C GLU A 185 -3.54 10.32 21.18
N GLU A 186 -2.54 10.62 20.36
CA GLU A 186 -2.64 10.80 18.92
C GLU A 186 -3.12 9.52 18.22
N ARG A 187 -2.61 8.34 18.63
CA ARG A 187 -3.09 7.04 18.14
C ARG A 187 -4.58 6.85 18.43
N GLY A 188 -5.01 7.13 19.67
CA GLY A 188 -6.39 7.01 20.09
C GLY A 188 -7.32 7.95 19.31
N LYS A 189 -6.93 9.22 19.17
CA LYS A 189 -7.67 10.22 18.38
C LYS A 189 -7.79 9.82 16.92
N PHE A 190 -6.68 9.41 16.30
CA PHE A 190 -6.68 8.98 14.90
C PHE A 190 -7.61 7.78 14.68
N MET A 191 -7.54 6.75 15.53
CA MET A 191 -8.42 5.59 15.41
C MET A 191 -9.91 5.93 15.62
N ALA A 192 -10.22 6.85 16.53
CA ALA A 192 -11.60 7.32 16.75
C ALA A 192 -12.13 8.12 15.54
N GLU A 193 -11.36 9.08 15.03
CA GLU A 193 -11.73 9.87 13.85
C GLU A 193 -11.84 9.00 12.60
N LEU A 194 -10.92 8.05 12.41
CA LEU A 194 -10.97 7.12 11.29
C LEU A 194 -12.17 6.18 11.41
N GLY A 195 -12.49 5.69 12.60
CA GLY A 195 -13.69 4.89 12.85
C GLY A 195 -14.98 5.62 12.46
N GLY A 196 -15.07 6.91 12.79
CA GLY A 196 -16.15 7.79 12.32
C GLY A 196 -16.15 7.95 10.79
N ALA A 197 -14.99 8.21 10.20
CA ALA A 197 -14.86 8.39 8.75
C ALA A 197 -15.21 7.13 7.94
N ILE A 198 -14.91 5.93 8.46
CA ILE A 198 -15.26 4.64 7.84
C ILE A 198 -16.78 4.44 7.80
N GLN A 199 -17.50 4.88 8.84
CA GLN A 199 -18.97 4.79 8.90
C GLN A 199 -19.64 5.78 7.95
N THR A 200 -19.00 6.92 7.68
CA THR A 200 -19.50 7.88 6.69
C THR A 200 -19.20 7.45 5.26
N PRO A 201 -20.09 7.69 4.29
CA PRO A 201 -19.82 7.39 2.88
C PRO A 201 -18.86 8.40 2.22
N SER A 202 -18.29 9.34 2.97
CA SER A 202 -17.47 10.42 2.41
C SER A 202 -16.00 10.02 2.31
N LYS A 203 -15.55 9.72 1.09
CA LYS A 203 -14.12 9.52 0.79
C LYS A 203 -13.30 10.75 1.18
N GLU A 204 -13.84 11.95 0.97
CA GLU A 204 -13.16 13.21 1.31
C GLU A 204 -12.91 13.32 2.82
N HIS A 205 -13.90 12.98 3.65
CA HIS A 205 -13.71 13.00 5.10
C HIS A 205 -12.61 12.01 5.52
N PHE A 206 -12.63 10.80 4.95
CA PHE A 206 -11.61 9.79 5.20
C PHE A 206 -10.20 10.28 4.79
N CYS A 207 -10.05 10.82 3.58
CA CYS A 207 -8.78 11.36 3.10
C CYS A 207 -8.25 12.48 4.00
N ARG A 208 -9.12 13.40 4.42
CA ARG A 208 -8.76 14.49 5.36
C ARG A 208 -8.25 13.96 6.70
N THR A 209 -8.82 12.88 7.23
CA THR A 209 -8.34 12.23 8.47
C THR A 209 -6.92 11.67 8.28
N ILE A 210 -6.66 10.98 7.16
CA ILE A 210 -5.32 10.46 6.84
C ILE A 210 -4.30 11.59 6.67
N VAL A 211 -4.66 12.68 6.00
CA VAL A 211 -3.78 13.84 5.80
C VAL A 211 -3.48 14.56 7.11
N THR A 212 -4.47 14.68 8.00
CA THR A 212 -4.29 15.30 9.32
C THR A 212 -3.31 14.49 10.17
N PHE A 213 -3.50 13.18 10.22
CA PHE A 213 -2.56 12.26 10.86
C PHE A 213 -1.15 12.41 10.27
N SER A 214 -1.03 12.36 8.95
CA SER A 214 0.26 12.45 8.25
C SER A 214 1.01 13.75 8.58
N ARG A 215 0.32 14.90 8.58
CA ARG A 215 0.93 16.20 8.90
C ARG A 215 1.50 16.23 10.33
N ASN A 216 0.77 15.68 11.29
CA ASN A 216 1.21 15.62 12.69
C ASN A 216 2.41 14.68 12.84
N ALA A 217 2.30 13.45 12.33
CA ALA A 217 3.36 12.46 12.40
C ALA A 217 4.65 12.92 11.70
N GLN A 218 4.56 13.51 10.50
CA GLN A 218 5.71 14.06 9.79
C GLN A 218 6.37 15.22 10.55
N ARG A 219 5.58 16.08 11.21
CA ARG A 219 6.12 17.16 12.04
C ARG A 219 6.94 16.59 13.19
N ASN A 220 6.42 15.56 13.87
CA ASN A 220 7.10 14.89 14.97
C ASN A 220 8.36 14.15 14.49
N GLN A 221 8.27 13.44 13.37
CA GLN A 221 9.41 12.76 12.74
C GLN A 221 10.55 13.72 12.38
N ARG A 222 10.24 14.89 11.80
CA ARG A 222 11.25 15.92 11.50
C ARG A 222 11.91 16.49 12.75
N ARG A 223 11.16 16.65 13.85
CA ARG A 223 11.71 17.08 15.15
C ARG A 223 12.65 16.04 15.72
N LEU A 224 12.25 14.77 15.66
CA LEU A 224 13.06 13.65 16.10
C LEU A 224 14.39 13.59 15.33
N GLN A 225 14.35 13.66 14.01
CA GLN A 225 15.55 13.69 13.16
C GLN A 225 16.49 14.85 13.50
N ARG A 226 15.95 16.05 13.75
CA ARG A 226 16.77 17.22 14.16
C ARG A 226 17.43 17.03 15.52
N SER A 227 16.71 16.46 16.49
CA SER A 227 17.27 16.19 17.82
C SER A 227 18.42 15.17 17.79
N GLN A 228 18.37 14.21 16.86
CA GLN A 228 19.42 13.20 16.65
C GLN A 228 20.63 13.75 15.87
N GLN A 229 20.44 14.81 15.08
CA GLN A 229 21.50 15.44 14.27
C GLN A 229 22.27 16.55 15.01
N THR A 230 21.89 16.92 16.24
CA THR A 230 22.60 17.95 17.00
C THR A 230 23.84 17.32 17.64
N PRO A 231 25.08 17.60 17.18
CA PRO A 231 26.27 17.10 17.85
C PRO A 231 26.40 17.87 19.16
N THR A 232 26.68 17.16 20.25
CA THR A 232 27.32 17.70 21.44
C THR A 232 28.56 18.48 21.00
N GLN A 233 28.44 19.80 20.87
CA GLN A 233 29.61 20.67 20.74
C GLN A 233 30.20 20.84 22.14
N GLY A 234 31.41 20.29 22.29
CA GLY A 234 32.52 20.77 23.14
C GLY A 234 32.22 21.15 24.57
#